data_AF-A0A8B2HQJ3-F1
#
_entry.id   AF-A0A8B2HQJ3-F1
#
_cell.length_a   1.000
_cell.length_b   1.000
_cell.length_c   1.000
_cell.angle_alpha   90.00
_cell.angle_beta   90.00
_cell.angle_gamma   90.00
#
_symmetry.space_group_name_H-M   'P 1'
#
loop_
_entity.id
_entity.type
_entity.pdbx_description
1 polymer ?
#
loop_
_entity_poly.entity_id
_entity_poly.type
_entity_poly.pdbx_seq_one_letter_code
_entity_poly.pdbx_strand_id
1 'polypeptide(L)'
;MNFTILRADVESDLDWIPSVGADLTKLHWRKGKLHATCDPEDTVCVIHEDEHDPYQFPVGTVQHLWDWNKVGTLGIGFLALYALDKTFNNGKLTRKVKRELGLNK
;
A
#
# COMPACT_ATOMS: atom_id res chain seq x y z
N MET A 1 -26.78 -3.55 -1.74
CA MET A 1 -27.26 -4.91 -2.05
C MET A 1 -26.05 -5.79 -2.29
N ASN A 2 -26.05 -7.03 -1.84
CA ASN A 2 -24.89 -7.93 -2.01
C ASN A 2 -25.24 -9.02 -3.02
N PHE A 3 -24.33 -9.30 -3.95
CA PHE A 3 -24.47 -10.36 -4.94
C PHE A 3 -23.14 -11.10 -5.09
N THR A 4 -23.20 -12.34 -5.56
CA THR A 4 -22.02 -13.19 -5.72
C THR A 4 -21.58 -13.26 -7.18
N ILE A 5 -20.28 -13.43 -7.39
CA ILE A 5 -19.67 -13.62 -8.71
C ILE A 5 -18.58 -14.70 -8.60
N LEU A 6 -18.29 -15.42 -9.68
CA LEU A 6 -17.14 -16.31 -9.68
C LEU A 6 -15.85 -15.50 -9.71
N ARG A 7 -14.85 -15.96 -8.95
CA ARG A 7 -13.52 -15.34 -8.94
C ARG A 7 -12.90 -15.27 -10.34
N ALA A 8 -13.08 -16.33 -11.13
CA ALA A 8 -12.60 -16.35 -12.51
C ALA A 8 -13.22 -15.26 -13.39
N ASP A 9 -14.48 -14.90 -13.15
CA ASP A 9 -15.15 -13.82 -13.90
C ASP A 9 -14.59 -12.44 -13.48
N VAL A 10 -14.26 -12.27 -12.20
CA VAL A 10 -13.60 -11.05 -11.69
C VAL A 10 -12.16 -10.93 -12.21
N GLU A 11 -11.41 -12.03 -12.25
CA GLU A 11 -10.01 -12.02 -12.71
C GLU A 11 -9.87 -11.87 -14.23
N SER A 12 -10.88 -12.29 -15.00
CA SER A 12 -10.88 -12.20 -16.47
C SER A 12 -11.47 -10.89 -17.01
N ASP A 13 -12.28 -10.18 -16.23
CA ASP A 13 -12.84 -8.88 -16.58
C ASP A 13 -11.85 -7.76 -16.25
N LEU A 14 -11.33 -7.11 -17.31
CA LEU A 14 -10.31 -6.06 -17.23
C LEU A 14 -10.79 -4.78 -16.50
N ASP A 15 -12.10 -4.61 -16.30
CA ASP A 15 -12.64 -3.50 -15.54
C ASP A 15 -12.46 -3.67 -14.02
N TRP A 16 -12.19 -4.91 -13.55
CA TRP A 16 -11.91 -5.19 -12.15
C TRP A 16 -10.42 -5.03 -11.86
N ILE A 17 -10.12 -4.07 -10.98
CA ILE A 17 -8.75 -3.74 -10.60
C ILE A 17 -8.46 -4.38 -9.23
N PRO A 18 -7.39 -5.18 -9.09
CA PRO A 18 -6.95 -5.66 -7.79
C PRO A 18 -6.72 -4.49 -6.84
N SER A 19 -7.20 -4.62 -5.60
CA SER A 19 -7.12 -3.57 -4.59
C SER A 19 -6.69 -4.12 -3.24
N VAL A 20 -6.35 -3.22 -2.32
CA VAL A 20 -6.09 -3.58 -0.92
C VAL A 20 -7.31 -3.18 -0.11
N GLY A 21 -7.97 -4.16 0.51
CA GLY A 21 -9.10 -3.93 1.39
C GLY A 21 -8.68 -3.83 2.87
N ALA A 22 -9.67 -3.61 3.73
CA ALA A 22 -9.45 -3.58 5.19
C ALA A 22 -9.03 -4.94 5.75
N ASP A 23 -9.42 -6.03 5.08
CA ASP A 23 -9.08 -7.38 5.47
C ASP A 23 -7.97 -7.93 4.58
N LEU A 24 -6.73 -7.83 5.05
CA LEU A 24 -5.56 -8.31 4.32
C LEU A 24 -5.53 -9.83 4.12
N THR A 25 -6.44 -10.59 4.76
CA THR A 25 -6.55 -12.04 4.58
C THR A 25 -7.39 -12.40 3.35
N LYS A 26 -8.13 -11.44 2.80
CA LYS A 26 -8.99 -11.63 1.64
C LYS A 26 -8.41 -10.98 0.40
N LEU A 27 -8.81 -11.50 -0.74
CA LEU A 27 -8.50 -10.91 -2.04
C LEU A 27 -9.59 -9.89 -2.38
N HIS A 28 -9.17 -8.74 -2.89
CA HIS A 28 -10.05 -7.61 -3.14
C HIS A 28 -9.93 -7.10 -4.57
N TRP A 29 -11.05 -6.83 -5.22
CA TRP A 29 -11.11 -6.20 -6.55
C TRP A 29 -12.15 -5.08 -6.58
N ARG A 30 -11.91 -4.08 -7.44
CA ARG A 30 -12.78 -2.91 -7.58
C ARG A 30 -13.19 -2.66 -9.02
N LYS A 31 -14.46 -2.30 -9.21
CA LYS A 31 -15.03 -1.85 -10.49
C LYS A 31 -15.94 -0.65 -10.23
N GLY A 32 -15.37 0.55 -10.30
CA GLY A 32 -16.06 1.78 -9.91
C GLY A 32 -16.46 1.76 -8.43
N LYS A 33 -17.77 1.80 -8.15
CA LYS A 33 -18.33 1.73 -6.78
C LYS A 33 -18.53 0.31 -6.25
N LEU A 34 -18.28 -0.70 -7.08
CA LEU A 34 -18.40 -2.09 -6.69
C LEU A 34 -17.09 -2.60 -6.13
N HIS A 35 -17.19 -3.38 -5.06
CA HIS A 35 -16.08 -4.01 -4.39
C HIS A 35 -16.37 -5.50 -4.24
N ALA A 36 -15.52 -6.33 -4.82
CA ALA A 36 -15.55 -7.77 -4.70
C ALA A 36 -14.53 -8.20 -3.64
N THR A 37 -14.97 -8.98 -2.66
CA THR A 37 -14.11 -9.60 -1.65
C THR A 37 -14.23 -11.12 -1.76
N CYS A 38 -13.09 -11.81 -1.84
CA CYS A 38 -13.04 -13.27 -1.98
C CYS A 38 -12.05 -13.85 -0.98
N ASP A 39 -12.42 -14.94 -0.33
CA ASP A 39 -11.47 -15.72 0.44
C ASP A 39 -10.49 -16.41 -0.52
N PRO A 40 -9.17 -16.50 -0.22
CA PRO A 40 -8.18 -17.01 -1.17
C PRO A 40 -8.44 -18.45 -1.63
N GLU A 41 -9.09 -19.24 -0.78
CA GLU A 41 -9.44 -20.64 -0.99
C GLU A 41 -10.80 -20.83 -1.70
N ASP A 42 -11.60 -19.77 -1.80
CA ASP A 42 -12.94 -19.82 -2.36
C ASP A 42 -12.97 -19.48 -3.86
N THR A 43 -13.94 -20.06 -4.55
CA THR A 43 -14.20 -19.82 -5.98
C THR A 43 -15.19 -18.68 -6.23
N VAL A 44 -15.84 -18.19 -5.17
CA VAL A 44 -16.90 -17.18 -5.24
C VAL A 44 -16.48 -15.95 -4.45
N CYS A 45 -16.79 -14.80 -5.02
CA CYS A 45 -16.56 -13.49 -4.43
C CYS A 45 -17.90 -12.86 -4.05
N VAL A 46 -17.91 -12.12 -2.94
CA VAL A 46 -19.05 -11.30 -2.55
C VAL A 46 -18.83 -9.89 -3.06
N ILE A 47 -19.71 -9.43 -3.94
CA ILE A 47 -19.77 -8.04 -4.39
C ILE A 47 -20.70 -7.25 -3.48
N HIS A 48 -20.21 -6.10 -3.05
CA HIS A 48 -20.98 -5.07 -2.37
C HIS A 48 -20.69 -3.71 -3.00
N GLU A 49 -21.62 -2.78 -2.87
CA GLU A 49 -21.37 -1.37 -3.16
C GLU A 49 -20.65 -0.75 -1.97
N ASP A 50 -19.56 -0.06 -2.24
CA ASP A 50 -18.93 0.77 -1.22
C ASP A 50 -19.83 1.95 -0.90
N GLU A 51 -20.26 2.06 0.36
CA GLU A 51 -21.02 3.22 0.88
C GLU A 51 -20.16 4.50 0.86
N HIS A 52 -18.83 4.36 0.80
CA HIS A 52 -17.85 5.42 0.59
C HIS A 52 -16.86 5.01 -0.48
N ASP A 53 -16.80 5.76 -1.58
CA ASP A 53 -15.75 5.61 -2.59
C ASP A 53 -14.39 5.97 -1.97
N PRO A 54 -13.46 5.02 -1.77
CA PRO A 54 -12.16 5.33 -1.20
C PRO A 54 -11.27 6.13 -2.16
N TYR A 55 -11.65 6.32 -3.43
CA TYR A 55 -11.03 7.32 -4.31
C TYR A 55 -11.56 8.74 -4.10
N GLN A 56 -12.69 8.92 -3.40
CA GLN A 56 -13.03 10.21 -2.76
C GLN A 56 -12.29 10.43 -1.43
N PHE A 57 -11.62 9.39 -0.93
CA PHE A 57 -10.62 9.50 0.14
C PHE A 57 -9.22 9.19 -0.39
N PRO A 58 -8.63 10.06 -1.24
CA PRO A 58 -7.18 10.01 -1.50
C PRO A 58 -6.35 10.28 -0.23
N VAL A 59 -7.00 10.50 0.91
CA VAL A 59 -6.43 11.04 2.14
C VAL A 59 -6.33 9.97 3.23
N GLY A 60 -7.23 9.00 3.39
CA GLY A 60 -7.27 8.15 4.60
C GLY A 60 -6.01 7.30 4.87
N THR A 61 -5.53 6.59 3.85
CA THR A 61 -4.40 5.65 4.01
C THR A 61 -3.04 6.34 3.87
N VAL A 62 -2.96 7.40 3.06
CA VAL A 62 -1.76 8.26 2.99
C VAL A 62 -1.67 9.15 4.23
N GLN A 63 -2.77 9.64 4.79
CA GLN A 63 -2.79 10.40 6.05
C GLN A 63 -2.42 9.51 7.24
N HIS A 64 -2.85 8.24 7.27
CA HIS A 64 -2.38 7.30 8.29
C HIS A 64 -0.89 6.97 8.17
N LEU A 65 -0.34 6.86 6.95
CA LEU A 65 1.11 6.74 6.74
C LEU A 65 1.85 8.07 7.01
N TRP A 66 1.25 9.23 6.75
CA TRP A 66 1.83 10.56 6.95
C TRP A 66 1.83 10.99 8.42
N ASP A 67 0.79 10.67 9.19
CA ASP A 67 0.71 11.00 10.61
C ASP A 67 1.46 9.99 11.50
N TRP A 68 1.68 8.74 11.07
CA TRP A 68 2.75 7.90 11.65
C TRP A 68 4.17 8.31 11.22
N ASN A 69 4.31 9.05 10.10
CA ASN A 69 5.61 9.49 9.57
C ASN A 69 6.21 10.71 10.24
N LYS A 70 5.50 11.43 11.14
CA LYS A 70 6.09 12.63 11.75
C LYS A 70 7.16 12.35 12.81
N VAL A 71 7.35 11.10 13.24
CA VAL A 71 8.41 10.76 14.20
C VAL A 71 9.22 9.49 13.83
N GLY A 72 8.63 8.51 13.12
CA GLY A 72 9.27 7.19 12.91
C GLY A 72 10.04 6.96 11.60
N THR A 73 9.64 7.58 10.48
CA THR A 73 10.16 7.23 9.15
C THR A 73 11.40 8.00 8.73
N LEU A 74 11.73 9.11 9.40
CA LEU A 74 13.10 9.63 9.33
C LEU A 74 14.11 8.61 9.88
N GLY A 75 13.74 7.82 10.90
CA GLY A 75 14.63 6.79 11.45
C GLY A 75 14.77 5.57 10.52
N ILE A 76 13.64 5.02 10.07
CA ILE A 76 13.63 3.77 9.28
C ILE A 76 14.11 4.02 7.84
N GLY A 77 13.71 5.14 7.22
CA GLY A 77 14.18 5.55 5.91
C GLY A 77 15.69 5.82 5.90
N PHE A 78 16.21 6.47 6.95
CA PHE A 78 17.65 6.69 7.09
C PHE A 78 18.41 5.39 7.36
N LEU A 79 17.86 4.46 8.15
CA LEU A 79 18.45 3.12 8.37
C LEU A 79 18.50 2.29 7.10
N ALA A 80 17.42 2.27 6.31
CA ALA A 80 17.38 1.55 5.04
C ALA A 80 18.36 2.15 4.01
N LEU A 81 18.37 3.48 3.87
CA LEU A 81 19.32 4.18 3.00
C LEU A 81 20.77 4.03 3.48
N TYR A 82 21.01 4.03 4.80
CA TYR A 82 22.33 3.80 5.39
C TYR A 82 22.82 2.37 5.17
N ALA A 83 21.95 1.37 5.34
CA ALA A 83 22.27 -0.02 5.07
C ALA A 83 22.58 -0.23 3.58
N LEU A 84 21.77 0.33 2.68
CA LEU A 84 22.00 0.27 1.25
C LEU A 84 23.29 1.00 0.83
N ASP A 85 23.58 2.17 1.38
CA ASP A 85 24.82 2.91 1.11
C ASP A 85 26.05 2.15 1.64
N LYS A 86 25.96 1.50 2.80
CA LYS A 86 27.05 0.68 3.34
C LYS A 86 27.31 -0.56 2.47
N THR A 87 26.24 -1.21 2.00
CA THR A 87 26.34 -2.44 1.21
C THR A 87 26.77 -2.19 -0.25
N PHE A 88 26.22 -1.17 -0.91
CA PHE A 88 26.43 -0.95 -2.35
C PHE A 88 27.42 0.17 -2.66
N ASN A 89 27.54 1.18 -1.79
CA ASN A 89 28.33 2.39 -2.04
C ASN A 89 29.43 2.61 -0.99
N ASN A 90 29.71 1.60 -0.15
CA ASN A 90 30.71 1.61 0.91
C ASN A 90 30.63 2.85 1.83
N GLY A 91 29.41 3.32 2.12
CA GLY A 91 29.16 4.45 3.00
C GLY A 91 29.54 5.81 2.43
N LYS A 92 29.65 5.96 1.09
CA LYS A 92 30.14 7.19 0.45
C LYS A 92 29.07 8.30 0.43
N LEU A 93 27.80 7.97 0.20
CA LEU A 93 26.72 8.97 0.21
C LEU A 93 26.50 9.51 1.62
N THR A 94 26.45 8.63 2.62
CA THR A 94 26.25 9.04 4.02
C THR A 94 27.35 9.98 4.50
N ARG A 95 28.62 9.72 4.12
CA ARG A 95 29.75 10.62 4.45
C ARG A 95 29.61 11.99 3.81
N LYS A 96 29.16 12.04 2.55
CA LYS A 96 28.95 13.32 1.84
C LYS A 96 27.82 14.12 2.51
N VAL A 97 26.70 13.48 2.80
CA VAL A 97 25.56 14.11 3.48
C VAL A 97 25.95 14.63 4.88
N LYS A 98 26.68 13.85 5.68
CA LYS A 98 27.19 14.29 6.99
C LYS A 98 28.09 15.53 6.89
N ARG A 99 28.90 15.64 5.83
CA ARG A 99 29.79 16.78 5.58
C ARG A 99 29.01 18.04 5.20
N GLU A 100 28.03 17.92 4.30
CA GLU A 100 27.17 19.04 3.87
C GLU A 100 26.29 19.56 5.01
N LEU A 101 25.83 18.68 5.90
CA LEU A 101 25.02 19.05 7.06
C LEU A 101 25.84 19.51 8.28
N GLY A 102 27.17 19.58 8.18
CA GLY A 102 28.03 19.97 9.31
C GLY A 102 27.98 19.00 10.50
N LEU A 103 27.54 17.76 10.28
CA LEU A 103 27.38 16.72 11.32
C LEU A 103 28.65 15.86 11.49
N ASN A 104 29.73 16.19 10.79
CA ASN A 104 31.05 15.65 11.07
C ASN A 104 31.60 16.35 12.32
N LYS A 105 31.50 15.68 13.47
CA LYS A 105 32.38 15.95 14.62
C LYS A 105 33.78 15.44 14.33
#